data_AF-A0A2N2J0S4-F1
#
_entry.id   AF-A0A2N2J0S4-F1
#
_cell.length_a   1.000
_cell.length_b   1.000
_cell.length_c   1.000
_cell.angle_alpha   90.00
_cell.angle_beta   90.00
_cell.angle_gamma   90.00
#
_symmetry.space_group_name_H-M   'P 1'
#
loop_
_entity.id
_entity.type
_entity.pdbx_description
1 polymer ?
#
loop_
_entity_poly.entity_id
_entity_poly.type
_entity_poly.pdbx_seq_one_letter_code
_entity_poly.pdbx_strand_id
1 'polypeptide(L)'
;MDLNQKLKELNVSSKEELIFKLKEMIIRACEITDVKPEDVPTDVPFIGGPGPLILDSLDAMEIAMEIRYQFGVELKNASTAAKAMQSFDTLADFIIDAPKVKR
;
A
#
# COMPACT_ATOMS: atom_id res chain seq x y z
N MET A 1 -10.06 -14.66 -5.58
CA MET A 1 -10.73 -13.64 -4.75
C MET A 1 -10.73 -12.35 -5.56
N ASP A 2 -11.89 -11.78 -5.81
CA ASP A 2 -12.04 -10.55 -6.59
C ASP A 2 -11.59 -9.33 -5.77
N LEU A 3 -10.79 -8.44 -6.36
CA LEU A 3 -10.36 -7.17 -5.73
C LEU A 3 -11.56 -6.37 -5.20
N ASN A 4 -12.64 -6.25 -5.98
CA ASN A 4 -13.87 -5.56 -5.58
C ASN A 4 -14.53 -6.20 -4.35
N GLN A 5 -14.43 -7.51 -4.18
CA GLN A 5 -14.93 -8.18 -2.98
C GLN A 5 -14.06 -7.83 -1.78
N LYS A 6 -12.73 -7.81 -1.94
CA LYS A 6 -11.80 -7.45 -0.88
C LYS A 6 -11.94 -5.99 -0.43
N LEU A 7 -12.11 -5.06 -1.37
CA LEU A 7 -12.38 -3.67 -1.05
C LEU A 7 -13.69 -3.52 -0.25
N LYS A 8 -14.74 -4.27 -0.60
CA LYS A 8 -15.97 -4.31 0.20
C LYS A 8 -15.76 -4.91 1.59
N GLU A 9 -15.00 -6.00 1.71
CA GLU A 9 -14.66 -6.61 3.01
C GLU A 9 -13.85 -5.66 3.90
N LEU A 10 -13.05 -4.79 3.31
CA LEU A 10 -12.27 -3.74 3.99
C LEU A 10 -13.06 -2.44 4.22
N ASN A 11 -14.34 -2.39 3.85
CA ASN A 11 -15.19 -1.18 3.85
C ASN A 11 -14.56 0.00 3.10
N VAL A 12 -13.95 -0.27 1.94
CA VAL A 12 -13.35 0.75 1.06
C VAL A 12 -14.29 1.06 -0.08
N SER A 13 -14.68 2.32 -0.17
CA SER A 13 -15.68 2.88 -1.08
C SER A 13 -15.09 4.00 -1.96
N SER A 14 -13.99 4.64 -1.55
CA SER A 14 -13.28 5.69 -2.27
C SER A 14 -11.75 5.48 -2.27
N LYS A 15 -11.04 6.24 -3.13
CA LYS A 15 -9.57 6.25 -3.16
C LYS A 15 -8.99 6.76 -1.84
N GLU A 16 -9.62 7.73 -1.18
CA GLU A 16 -9.11 8.23 0.12
C GLU A 16 -9.22 7.16 1.21
N GLU A 17 -10.31 6.40 1.25
CA GLU A 17 -10.44 5.27 2.18
C GLU A 17 -9.41 4.18 1.90
N LEU A 18 -9.13 3.91 0.62
CA LEU A 18 -8.07 2.97 0.23
C LEU A 18 -6.70 3.45 0.73
N ILE A 19 -6.38 4.72 0.48
CA ILE A 19 -5.13 5.35 0.95
C ILE A 19 -5.01 5.23 2.48
N PHE A 20 -6.08 5.52 3.21
CA PHE A 20 -6.09 5.40 4.66
C PHE A 20 -5.83 3.95 5.10
N LYS A 21 -6.49 2.98 4.46
CA LYS A 21 -6.28 1.55 4.73
C LYS A 21 -4.86 1.08 4.40
N LEU A 22 -4.27 1.60 3.33
CA LEU A 22 -2.88 1.31 2.98
C LEU A 22 -1.93 1.84 4.06
N LYS A 23 -2.15 3.05 4.56
CA LYS A 23 -1.36 3.60 5.67
C LYS A 23 -1.47 2.76 6.94
N GLU A 24 -2.69 2.40 7.35
CA GLU A 24 -2.92 1.51 8.49
C GLU A 24 -2.19 0.17 8.32
N MET A 25 -2.29 -0.41 7.13
CA MET A 25 -1.65 -1.68 6.82
C MET A 25 -0.13 -1.56 6.88
N ILE A 26 0.48 -0.54 6.28
CA ILE A 26 1.94 -0.35 6.27
C ILE A 26 2.46 -0.08 7.69
N ILE A 27 1.80 0.79 8.45
CA ILE A 27 2.15 1.07 9.86
C ILE A 27 2.15 -0.23 10.67
N ARG A 28 1.14 -1.09 10.47
CA ARG A 28 1.03 -2.37 11.15
C ARG A 28 2.07 -3.39 10.67
N ALA A 29 2.29 -3.49 9.35
CA ALA A 29 3.20 -4.46 8.75
C ALA A 29 4.66 -4.18 9.15
N CYS A 30 5.04 -2.90 9.20
CA CYS A 30 6.38 -2.46 9.60
C CYS A 30 6.51 -2.18 11.11
N GLU A 31 5.55 -2.63 11.92
CA GLU A 31 5.56 -2.51 13.39
C GLU A 31 5.80 -1.07 13.92
N ILE A 32 5.29 -0.06 13.21
CA ILE A 32 5.46 1.35 13.55
C ILE A 32 4.45 1.73 14.65
N THR A 33 4.95 2.21 15.79
CA THR A 33 4.11 2.45 16.99
C THR A 33 3.83 3.92 17.30
N ASP A 34 4.69 4.84 16.85
CA ASP A 34 4.60 6.28 17.16
C ASP A 34 3.97 7.13 16.04
N VAL A 35 3.40 6.50 15.01
CA VAL A 35 2.88 7.19 13.82
C VAL A 35 1.42 6.83 13.60
N LYS A 36 0.56 7.85 13.46
CA LYS A 36 -0.84 7.65 13.07
C LYS A 36 -1.00 7.75 11.56
N PRO A 37 -1.92 7.01 10.94
CA PRO A 37 -2.21 7.11 9.50
C PRO A 37 -2.53 8.54 9.03
N GLU A 38 -3.17 9.34 9.88
CA GLU A 38 -3.54 10.73 9.62
C GLU A 38 -2.32 11.64 9.46
N ASP A 39 -1.23 11.35 10.18
CA ASP A 39 0.01 12.14 10.18
C ASP A 39 0.94 11.76 9.02
N VAL A 40 0.62 10.69 8.29
CA VAL A 40 1.43 10.22 7.17
C VAL A 40 1.08 11.02 5.90
N PRO A 41 2.03 11.70 5.26
CA PRO A 41 1.80 12.34 3.96
C PRO A 41 1.50 11.32 2.86
N THR A 42 0.61 11.66 1.93
CA THR A 42 0.15 10.75 0.86
C THR A 42 0.86 10.93 -0.46
N ASP A 43 1.49 12.09 -0.66
CA ASP A 43 2.04 12.62 -1.90
C ASP A 43 3.57 12.60 -1.94
N VAL A 44 4.20 12.02 -0.91
CA VAL A 44 5.66 11.87 -0.82
C VAL A 44 6.07 10.39 -0.88
N PRO A 45 7.33 10.11 -1.27
CA PRO A 45 7.88 8.76 -1.16
C PRO A 45 7.87 8.30 0.29
N PHE A 46 7.19 7.18 0.55
CA PHE A 46 7.13 6.60 1.88
C PHE A 46 8.31 5.65 2.16
N ILE A 47 8.98 5.15 1.12
CA ILE A 47 10.21 4.36 1.23
C ILE A 47 11.41 5.25 0.95
N GLY A 48 12.33 5.36 1.90
CA GLY A 48 13.53 6.20 1.79
C GLY A 48 13.26 7.69 1.54
N GLY A 49 12.01 8.15 1.67
CA GLY A 49 11.62 9.54 1.47
C GLY A 49 11.40 10.31 2.77
N PRO A 50 11.03 11.59 2.66
CA PRO A 50 10.74 12.42 3.83
C PRO A 50 9.41 11.99 4.45
N GLY A 51 9.41 11.61 5.73
CA GLY A 51 8.19 11.24 6.41
C GLY A 51 8.41 10.50 7.71
N PRO A 52 7.33 10.23 8.47
CA PRO A 52 7.43 9.64 9.79
C PRO A 52 7.66 8.12 9.76
N LEU A 53 7.44 7.45 8.62
CA LEU A 53 7.46 5.98 8.53
C LEU A 53 8.86 5.37 8.47
N ILE A 54 9.90 6.13 8.08
CA ILE A 54 11.31 5.72 7.99
C ILE A 54 11.46 4.26 7.48
N LEU A 55 11.01 3.99 6.26
CA LEU A 55 10.99 2.65 5.68
C LEU A 55 12.20 2.40 4.78
N ASP A 56 12.69 1.16 4.78
CA ASP A 56 13.82 0.71 3.96
C ASP A 56 13.43 -0.31 2.86
N SER A 57 14.44 -0.94 2.25
CA SER A 57 14.23 -1.90 1.17
C SER A 57 13.70 -3.27 1.63
N LEU A 58 13.86 -3.63 2.90
CA LEU A 58 13.28 -4.85 3.49
C LEU A 58 11.79 -4.63 3.71
N ASP A 59 11.42 -3.47 4.27
CA ASP A 59 10.01 -3.07 4.45
C ASP A 59 9.26 -3.08 3.12
N ALA A 60 9.88 -2.58 2.06
CA ALA A 60 9.32 -2.61 0.70
C ALA A 60 8.84 -4.01 0.29
N MET A 61 9.61 -5.05 0.66
CA MET A 61 9.29 -6.43 0.33
C MET A 61 8.10 -6.95 1.15
N GLU A 62 8.04 -6.60 2.43
CA GLU A 62 6.94 -6.96 3.32
C GLU A 62 5.64 -6.31 2.89
N ILE A 63 5.67 -5.01 2.58
CA ILE A 63 4.51 -4.26 2.05
C ILE A 63 4.02 -4.89 0.74
N ALA A 64 4.93 -5.28 -0.16
CA ALA A 64 4.55 -5.93 -1.41
C ALA A 64 3.84 -7.28 -1.18
N MET A 65 4.29 -8.07 -0.20
CA MET A 65 3.65 -9.32 0.19
C MET A 65 2.27 -9.07 0.80
N GLU A 66 2.14 -8.05 1.65
CA GLU A 66 0.88 -7.70 2.29
C GLU A 66 -0.16 -7.20 1.27
N ILE A 67 0.26 -6.40 0.28
CA ILE A 67 -0.62 -6.00 -0.83
C ILE A 67 -1.11 -7.22 -1.63
N ARG A 68 -0.23 -8.17 -1.91
CA ARG A 68 -0.59 -9.42 -2.58
C ARG A 68 -1.57 -10.25 -1.76
N TYR A 69 -1.37 -10.32 -0.44
CA TYR A 69 -2.23 -11.05 0.46
C TYR A 69 -3.59 -10.36 0.62
N GLN A 70 -3.62 -9.07 0.96
CA GLN A 70 -4.82 -8.30 1.26
C GLN A 70 -5.61 -7.87 0.04
N PHE A 71 -4.98 -7.52 -1.09
CA PHE A 71 -5.68 -7.03 -2.28
C PHE A 71 -5.64 -8.01 -3.46
N GLY A 72 -4.77 -9.02 -3.43
CA GLY A 72 -4.59 -9.91 -4.57
C GLY A 72 -3.87 -9.23 -5.74
N VAL A 73 -3.13 -8.16 -5.47
CA VAL A 73 -2.39 -7.37 -6.45
C VAL A 73 -0.90 -7.72 -6.34
N GLU A 74 -0.25 -7.98 -7.47
CA GLU A 74 1.14 -8.44 -7.48
C GLU A 74 2.09 -7.39 -8.08
N LEU A 75 3.08 -6.99 -7.28
CA LEU A 75 4.19 -6.14 -7.71
C LEU A 75 5.31 -7.03 -8.31
N LYS A 76 5.16 -7.40 -9.59
CA LYS A 76 5.95 -8.45 -10.26
C LYS A 76 7.47 -8.28 -10.27
N ASN A 77 7.98 -7.07 -10.12
CA ASN A 77 9.42 -6.79 -10.14
C ASN A 77 9.74 -5.49 -9.40
N ALA A 78 11.02 -5.31 -9.07
CA ALA A 78 11.53 -4.14 -8.36
C ALA A 78 11.14 -2.81 -9.05
N SER A 79 11.17 -2.74 -10.38
CA SER A 79 10.77 -1.52 -11.10
C SER A 79 9.28 -1.20 -10.95
N THR A 80 8.42 -2.21 -10.92
CA THR A 80 6.97 -2.04 -10.71
C THR A 80 6.68 -1.67 -9.26
N ALA A 81 7.33 -2.34 -8.31
CA ALA A 81 7.26 -1.99 -6.90
C ALA A 81 7.72 -0.55 -6.65
N ALA A 82 8.89 -0.17 -7.18
CA ALA A 82 9.42 1.19 -7.05
C ALA A 82 8.50 2.25 -7.66
N LYS A 83 7.82 1.95 -8.78
CA LYS A 83 6.82 2.87 -9.37
C LYS A 83 5.55 2.96 -8.52
N ALA A 84 5.03 1.83 -8.04
CA ALA A 84 3.82 1.80 -7.23
C ALA A 84 4.03 2.45 -5.85
N MET A 85 5.23 2.30 -5.27
CA MET A 85 5.57 2.75 -3.91
C MET A 85 6.17 4.17 -3.85
N GLN A 86 6.03 4.97 -4.92
CA GLN A 86 6.50 6.37 -4.91
C GLN A 86 5.66 7.29 -4.03
N SER A 87 4.41 6.94 -3.78
CA SER A 87 3.51 7.66 -2.88
C SER A 87 2.30 6.77 -2.56
N PHE A 88 1.55 7.08 -1.51
CA PHE A 88 0.31 6.36 -1.23
C PHE A 88 -0.73 6.56 -2.31
N ASP A 89 -0.74 7.74 -2.95
CA ASP A 89 -1.64 8.04 -4.05
C ASP A 89 -1.38 7.14 -5.26
N THR A 90 -0.11 7.01 -5.65
CA THR A 90 0.32 6.12 -6.74
C THR A 90 0.08 4.65 -6.41
N LEU A 91 0.26 4.26 -5.15
CA LEU A 91 -0.01 2.89 -4.71
C LEU A 91 -1.50 2.55 -4.79
N ALA A 92 -2.36 3.47 -4.36
CA ALA A 92 -3.81 3.32 -4.44
C ALA A 92 -4.26 3.22 -5.89
N ASP A 93 -3.76 4.08 -6.78
CA ASP A 93 -4.03 4.00 -8.22
C ASP A 93 -3.58 2.67 -8.81
N PHE A 94 -2.38 2.21 -8.43
CA PHE A 94 -1.88 0.92 -8.88
C PHE A 94 -2.80 -0.23 -8.47
N ILE A 95 -3.30 -0.23 -7.23
CA ILE A 95 -4.22 -1.26 -6.74
C ILE A 95 -5.56 -1.22 -7.47
N ILE A 96 -6.10 -0.02 -7.72
CA ILE A 96 -7.38 0.16 -8.43
C ILE A 96 -7.27 -0.28 -9.90
N ASP A 97 -6.16 0.05 -10.57
CA ASP A 97 -5.91 -0.29 -11.98
C ASP A 97 -5.41 -1.74 -12.16
N ALA A 98 -4.89 -2.36 -11.10
CA ALA A 98 -4.24 -3.65 -11.18
C ALA A 98 -5.13 -4.72 -11.83
N PRO A 99 -4.64 -5.41 -12.88
CA PRO A 99 -5.36 -6.51 -13.46
C PRO A 99 -5.48 -7.62 -12.42
N LYS A 100 -6.73 -8.06 -12.17
CA LYS A 100 -7.05 -9.12 -11.21
C LYS A 100 -6.14 -10.32 -11.46
N VAL A 101 -5.24 -10.62 -10.52
CA VAL A 101 -4.41 -11.82 -10.61
C VAL A 101 -5.34 -13.00 -10.39
N LYS A 102 -5.62 -13.75 -11.47
CA LYS A 102 -6.28 -15.06 -11.38
C LYS A 102 -5.32 -15.98 -10.60
N ARG A 103 -5.73 -16.38 -9.39
CA ARG A 103 -5.14 -17.56 -8.75
C ARG A 103 -5.47 -18.80 -9.55
#